data_AF-A0A9P9T9W5-F1
#
_entry.id   AF-A0A9P9T9W5-F1
#
_cell.length_a   1.000
_cell.length_b   1.000
_cell.length_c   1.000
_cell.angle_alpha   90.00
_cell.angle_beta   90.00
_cell.angle_gamma   90.00
#
_symmetry.space_group_name_H-M   'P 1'
#
loop_
_entity.id
_entity.type
_entity.pdbx_description
1 polymer ?
#
loop_
_entity_poly.entity_id
_entity_poly.type
_entity_poly.pdbx_seq_one_letter_code
_entity_poly.pdbx_strand_id
1 'polypeptide(L)'
;FSRLTKRSFWRLFAAAWKRSATVSNIKSAFSSPGIFPLEPKRVLRSIKTKTPSPENSDNDVKRKTPGSVRGVRRLAKELHKEQAMHTAKMEEIIRACGKFAIQNEILQHENIGLRAALVEEKKKRKRGKGMGLFDKERPGEAQFFSPAKVAAVRQRAEEIQIESQLQKSRVEEKRVQQAREKARAKAEKARERE
;
A
#
# COMPACT_ATOMS: atom_id res chain seq x y z
N PHE A 1 11.43 -10.34 4.13
CA PHE A 1 12.35 -9.21 4.40
C PHE A 1 12.39 -8.26 3.21
N SER A 2 11.75 -7.09 3.30
CA SER A 2 11.86 -6.06 2.26
C SER A 2 13.28 -5.47 2.29
N ARG A 3 14.06 -5.63 1.21
CA ARG A 3 15.37 -4.97 1.09
C ARG A 3 15.17 -3.45 1.01
N LEU A 4 15.36 -2.76 2.14
CA LEU A 4 15.36 -1.30 2.18
C LEU A 4 16.49 -0.77 1.30
N THR A 5 16.15 0.06 0.31
CA THR A 5 17.14 0.77 -0.51
C THR A 5 17.45 2.11 0.12
N LYS A 6 18.61 2.72 -0.20
CA LYS A 6 18.97 4.08 0.29
C LYS A 6 17.86 5.11 0.00
N ARG A 7 17.17 4.97 -1.14
CA ARG A 7 16.06 5.85 -1.54
C ARG A 7 14.79 5.63 -0.70
N SER A 8 14.43 4.39 -0.41
CA SER A 8 13.27 4.09 0.43
C SER A 8 13.55 4.48 1.90
N PHE A 9 14.78 4.26 2.38
CA PHE A 9 15.23 4.74 3.69
C PHE A 9 15.04 6.24 3.82
N TRP A 10 15.61 7.05 2.91
CA TRP A 10 15.54 8.51 3.04
C TRP A 10 14.10 9.05 3.03
N ARG A 11 13.21 8.46 2.22
CA ARG A 11 11.79 8.86 2.20
C ARG A 11 11.08 8.59 3.51
N LEU A 12 11.28 7.39 4.09
CA LEU A 12 10.68 7.02 5.37
C LEU A 12 11.29 7.84 6.51
N PHE A 13 12.62 7.95 6.54
CA PHE A 13 13.36 8.70 7.54
C PHE A 13 12.99 10.18 7.50
N ALA A 14 13.01 10.84 6.35
CA ALA A 14 12.70 12.27 6.26
C ALA A 14 11.26 12.58 6.68
N ALA A 15 10.30 11.73 6.33
CA ALA A 15 8.92 11.88 6.77
C ALA A 15 8.77 11.67 8.29
N ALA A 16 9.41 10.64 8.83
CA ALA A 16 9.41 10.36 10.27
C ALA A 16 10.10 11.50 11.03
N TRP A 17 11.28 11.94 10.58
CA TRP A 17 12.06 13.02 11.16
C TRP A 17 11.28 14.33 11.21
N LYS A 18 10.66 14.75 10.09
CA LYS A 18 9.82 15.97 10.07
C LYS A 18 8.66 15.90 11.07
N ARG A 19 8.12 14.71 11.31
CA ARG A 19 7.00 14.49 12.23
C ARG A 19 7.45 14.37 13.69
N SER A 20 8.63 13.81 13.94
CA SER A 20 9.15 13.56 15.29
C SER A 20 9.98 14.72 15.83
N ALA A 21 10.91 15.27 15.04
CA ALA A 21 11.84 16.32 15.44
C ALA A 21 11.21 17.73 15.37
N THR A 22 10.06 17.90 16.01
CA THR A 22 9.43 19.21 16.21
C THR A 22 9.81 19.78 17.57
N VAL A 23 9.87 21.11 17.70
CA VAL A 23 10.19 21.78 18.98
C VAL A 23 9.27 21.32 20.10
N SER A 24 7.97 21.13 19.81
CA SER A 24 6.99 20.63 20.78
C SER A 24 7.33 19.22 21.26
N ASN A 25 7.65 18.31 20.34
CA ASN A 25 8.00 16.93 20.70
C ASN A 25 9.32 16.87 21.47
N ILE A 26 10.31 17.68 21.08
CA ILE A 26 11.60 17.78 21.78
C ILE A 26 11.37 18.27 23.22
N LYS A 27 10.64 19.38 23.40
CA LYS A 27 10.27 19.90 24.72
C LYS A 27 9.52 18.86 25.54
N SER A 28 8.55 18.16 24.93
CA SER A 28 7.81 17.08 25.59
C SER A 28 8.73 15.92 25.99
N ALA A 29 9.71 15.54 25.17
CA ALA A 29 10.63 14.46 25.46
C ALA A 29 11.53 14.79 26.65
N PHE A 30 12.05 16.02 26.75
CA PHE A 30 12.84 16.48 27.90
C PHE A 30 12.01 16.67 29.18
N SER A 31 10.75 17.05 29.02
CA SER A 31 9.82 17.28 30.13
C SER A 31 9.27 15.96 30.69
N SER A 32 9.19 14.90 29.88
CA SER A 32 8.70 13.56 30.26
C SER A 32 9.41 12.96 31.48
N PRO A 33 10.75 12.89 31.55
CA PRO A 33 11.47 12.41 32.74
C PRO A 33 11.44 13.42 33.90
N GLY A 34 10.87 14.62 33.70
CA GLY A 34 10.90 15.68 34.70
C GLY A 34 12.30 16.25 34.95
N ILE A 35 13.23 16.07 34.01
CA ILE A 35 14.60 16.65 34.08
C ILE A 35 14.54 18.12 33.68
N PHE A 36 13.87 18.43 32.57
CA PHE A 36 13.72 19.80 32.10
C PHE A 36 12.34 20.05 31.47
N PRO A 37 11.49 20.91 32.06
CA PRO A 37 11.65 21.58 33.37
C PRO A 37 11.79 20.59 34.54
N LEU A 38 12.46 20.99 35.62
CA LEU A 38 12.71 20.13 36.78
C LEU A 38 11.40 19.83 37.53
N GLU A 39 10.80 18.67 37.27
CA GLU A 39 9.57 18.19 37.88
C GLU A 39 9.64 16.68 38.24
N PRO A 40 10.39 16.30 39.29
CA PRO A 40 10.60 14.88 39.66
C PRO A 40 9.30 14.12 39.97
N LYS A 41 8.28 14.82 40.48
CA LYS A 41 6.97 14.24 40.84
C LYS A 41 6.18 13.75 39.62
N ARG A 42 6.53 14.15 38.41
CA ARG A 42 5.84 13.74 37.17
C ARG A 42 5.98 12.24 36.91
N VAL A 43 7.19 11.69 37.04
CA VAL A 43 7.46 10.26 36.88
C VAL A 43 6.73 9.44 37.94
N LEU A 44 6.67 9.96 39.17
CA LEU A 44 5.94 9.30 40.28
C LEU A 44 4.42 9.26 40.06
N ARG A 45 3.85 10.18 39.27
CA ARG A 45 2.41 10.21 38.94
C ARG A 45 2.03 9.17 37.90
N SER A 46 2.88 8.89 36.90
CA SER A 46 2.55 7.91 35.84
C SER A 46 2.46 6.47 36.36
N ILE A 47 3.14 6.16 37.45
CA ILE A 47 3.08 4.85 38.11
C ILE A 47 1.71 4.65 38.80
N LYS A 48 0.98 5.73 39.11
CA LYS A 48 -0.21 5.70 39.98
C LYS A 48 -1.55 5.67 39.23
N THR A 49 -1.61 5.95 37.93
CA THR A 49 -2.91 6.18 37.25
C THR A 49 -3.20 5.14 36.17
N LYS A 50 -4.10 4.20 36.47
CA LYS A 50 -4.97 3.61 35.44
C LYS A 50 -6.24 4.46 35.38
N THR A 51 -6.32 5.38 34.42
CA THR A 51 -7.56 6.14 34.19
C THR A 51 -8.47 5.32 33.26
N PRO A 52 -9.69 4.94 33.67
CA PRO A 52 -10.67 4.39 32.74
C PRO A 52 -11.11 5.49 31.75
N SER A 53 -11.21 5.15 30.48
CA SER A 53 -11.61 6.07 29.41
C SER A 53 -13.12 6.35 29.50
N PRO A 54 -13.59 7.61 29.32
CA PRO A 54 -15.01 7.93 29.42
C PRO A 54 -15.82 7.31 28.26
N GLU A 55 -17.07 6.96 28.54
CA GLU A 55 -18.03 6.42 27.58
C GLU A 55 -18.54 7.55 26.67
N ASN A 56 -18.39 7.40 25.36
CA ASN A 56 -18.85 8.39 24.39
C ASN A 56 -20.35 8.21 24.10
N SER A 57 -21.05 9.34 24.06
CA SER A 57 -22.49 9.53 23.87
C SER A 57 -23.07 8.89 22.60
N ASP A 58 -24.23 8.25 22.79
CA ASP A 58 -25.15 7.77 21.77
C ASP A 58 -25.43 8.80 20.68
N ASN A 59 -25.10 8.47 19.44
CA ASN A 59 -25.67 9.11 18.25
C ASN A 59 -26.07 7.99 17.28
N ASP A 60 -27.35 7.63 17.31
CA ASP A 60 -27.93 6.53 16.55
C ASP A 60 -28.22 6.92 15.09
N VAL A 61 -27.18 7.33 14.37
CA VAL A 61 -27.27 7.74 12.96
C VAL A 61 -26.47 6.76 12.10
N LYS A 62 -27.18 5.82 11.46
CA LYS A 62 -26.69 4.87 10.44
C LYS A 62 -25.28 4.33 10.73
N ARG A 63 -25.18 3.36 11.64
CA ARG A 63 -23.92 2.64 11.92
C ARG A 63 -23.38 2.04 10.61
N LYS A 64 -22.28 2.61 10.07
CA LYS A 64 -21.59 2.08 8.89
C LYS A 64 -20.99 0.71 9.21
N THR A 65 -21.12 -0.24 8.28
CA THR A 65 -20.44 -1.54 8.39
C THR A 65 -18.94 -1.32 8.56
N PRO A 66 -18.32 -1.85 9.63
CA PRO A 66 -16.91 -1.60 9.90
C PRO A 66 -16.04 -2.28 8.85
N GLY A 67 -15.37 -1.48 8.02
CA GLY A 67 -14.37 -1.96 7.05
C GLY A 67 -12.96 -2.13 7.61
N SER A 68 -12.74 -1.88 8.90
CA SER A 68 -11.41 -1.95 9.55
C SER A 68 -11.43 -2.84 10.79
N VAL A 69 -10.26 -3.39 11.15
CA VAL A 69 -10.08 -4.24 12.34
C VAL A 69 -10.50 -3.50 13.60
N ARG A 70 -10.16 -2.21 13.69
CA ARG A 70 -10.52 -1.37 14.82
C ARG A 70 -12.03 -1.18 14.92
N GLY A 71 -12.72 -1.06 13.78
CA GLY A 71 -14.18 -0.99 13.73
C GLY A 71 -14.84 -2.28 14.20
N VAL A 72 -14.38 -3.43 13.69
CA VAL A 72 -14.90 -4.75 14.11
C VAL A 72 -14.70 -4.98 15.61
N ARG A 73 -13.52 -4.62 16.15
CA ARG A 73 -13.23 -4.75 17.58
C ARG A 73 -14.10 -3.81 18.45
N ARG A 74 -14.45 -2.62 17.96
CA ARG A 74 -15.34 -1.71 18.68
C ARG A 74 -16.76 -2.26 18.75
N LEU A 75 -17.31 -2.71 17.62
CA LEU A 75 -18.63 -3.36 17.60
C LEU A 75 -18.67 -4.61 18.48
N ALA A 76 -17.62 -5.44 18.45
CA ALA A 76 -17.53 -6.60 19.33
C ALA A 76 -17.59 -6.20 20.82
N LYS A 77 -16.93 -5.10 21.20
CA LYS A 77 -16.98 -4.58 22.57
C LYS A 77 -18.35 -3.99 22.93
N GLU A 78 -19.02 -3.32 22.00
CA GLU A 78 -20.39 -2.82 22.19
C GLU A 78 -21.35 -3.98 22.40
N LEU A 79 -21.29 -5.01 21.55
CA LEU A 79 -22.05 -6.26 21.72
C LEU A 79 -21.78 -6.93 23.08
N HIS A 80 -20.52 -6.93 23.52
CA HIS A 80 -20.13 -7.43 24.85
C HIS A 80 -20.66 -6.62 26.02
N LYS A 81 -21.03 -5.35 25.80
CA LYS A 81 -21.69 -4.52 26.81
C LYS A 81 -23.20 -4.68 26.79
N GLU A 82 -23.79 -4.85 25.61
CA GLU A 82 -25.24 -4.90 25.41
C GLU A 82 -25.86 -6.27 25.72
N GLN A 83 -25.15 -7.38 25.47
CA GLN A 83 -25.64 -8.74 25.78
C GLN A 83 -24.82 -9.43 26.86
N ALA A 84 -25.44 -9.73 28.00
CA ALA A 84 -24.85 -10.49 29.11
C ALA A 84 -24.65 -11.99 28.82
N MET A 85 -25.24 -12.50 27.73
CA MET A 85 -25.22 -13.92 27.35
C MET A 85 -24.71 -14.05 25.91
N HIS A 86 -23.40 -14.23 25.73
CA HIS A 86 -22.87 -14.64 24.43
C HIS A 86 -22.94 -16.15 24.27
N THR A 87 -23.52 -16.59 23.15
CA THR A 87 -23.36 -17.97 22.71
C THR A 87 -21.95 -18.16 22.16
N ALA A 88 -21.32 -19.31 22.39
CA ALA A 88 -19.97 -19.61 21.89
C ALA A 88 -19.83 -19.36 20.37
N LYS A 89 -20.90 -19.60 19.61
CA LYS A 89 -20.99 -19.33 18.16
C LYS A 89 -20.83 -17.85 17.81
N MET A 90 -21.36 -16.93 18.62
CA MET A 90 -21.22 -15.49 18.40
C MET A 90 -19.78 -15.03 18.56
N GLU A 91 -19.07 -15.56 19.57
CA GLU A 91 -17.65 -15.27 19.74
C GLU A 91 -16.80 -15.82 18.59
N GLU A 92 -17.13 -17.00 18.07
CA GLU A 92 -16.47 -17.55 16.88
C GLU A 92 -16.62 -16.65 15.67
N ILE A 93 -17.81 -16.08 15.45
CA ILE A 93 -18.07 -15.11 14.39
C ILE A 93 -17.23 -13.84 14.61
N ILE A 94 -17.22 -13.28 15.82
CA ILE A 94 -16.40 -12.10 16.14
C ILE A 94 -14.91 -12.37 15.86
N ARG A 95 -14.40 -13.53 16.27
CA ARG A 95 -13.02 -13.96 16.01
C ARG A 95 -12.74 -14.08 14.52
N ALA A 96 -13.64 -14.70 13.76
CA ALA A 96 -13.51 -14.85 12.31
C ALA A 96 -13.53 -13.48 11.60
N CYS A 97 -14.46 -12.59 11.95
CA CYS A 97 -14.52 -11.23 11.42
C CYS A 97 -13.23 -10.45 11.71
N GLY A 98 -12.69 -10.56 12.93
CA GLY A 98 -11.41 -9.97 13.29
C GLY A 98 -10.26 -10.51 12.43
N LYS A 99 -10.20 -11.83 12.23
CA LYS A 99 -9.19 -12.48 11.37
C LYS A 99 -9.27 -12.00 9.93
N PHE A 100 -10.48 -11.95 9.34
CA PHE A 100 -10.67 -11.50 7.97
C PHE A 100 -10.36 -10.01 7.81
N ALA A 101 -10.72 -9.17 8.78
CA ALA A 101 -10.37 -7.75 8.73
C ALA A 101 -8.85 -7.54 8.74
N ILE A 102 -8.10 -8.30 9.56
CA ILE A 102 -6.63 -8.23 9.60
C ILE A 102 -6.05 -8.68 8.25
N GLN A 103 -6.53 -9.80 7.72
CA GLN A 103 -6.06 -10.32 6.43
C GLN A 103 -6.33 -9.32 5.31
N ASN A 104 -7.50 -8.67 5.30
CA ASN A 104 -7.83 -7.67 4.30
C ASN A 104 -6.92 -6.43 4.40
N GLU A 105 -6.68 -5.90 5.60
CA GLU A 105 -5.74 -4.78 5.79
C GLU A 105 -4.32 -5.13 5.32
N ILE A 106 -3.82 -6.33 5.66
CA ILE A 106 -2.51 -6.81 5.19
C ILE A 106 -2.48 -6.87 3.65
N LEU A 107 -3.48 -7.51 3.04
CA LEU A 107 -3.57 -7.63 1.58
C LEU A 107 -3.64 -6.27 0.89
N GLN A 108 -4.39 -5.32 1.45
CA GLN A 108 -4.44 -3.96 0.91
C GLN A 108 -3.07 -3.27 0.97
N HIS A 109 -2.39 -3.36 2.11
CA HIS A 109 -1.06 -2.78 2.26
C HIS A 109 -0.03 -3.44 1.34
N GLU A 110 -0.06 -4.77 1.20
CA GLU A 110 0.78 -5.50 0.26
C GLU A 110 0.48 -5.09 -1.18
N ASN A 111 -0.80 -5.01 -1.58
CA ASN A 111 -1.18 -4.62 -2.93
C ASN A 111 -0.70 -3.20 -3.26
N ILE A 112 -0.86 -2.25 -2.33
CA ILE A 112 -0.34 -0.89 -2.46
C ILE A 112 1.19 -0.91 -2.59
N GLY A 113 1.88 -1.69 -1.74
CA GLY A 113 3.33 -1.85 -1.77
C GLY A 113 3.85 -2.44 -3.08
N LEU A 114 3.19 -3.49 -3.58
CA LEU A 114 3.52 -4.14 -4.85
C LEU A 114 3.29 -3.21 -6.04
N ARG A 115 2.18 -2.47 -6.07
CA ARG A 115 1.91 -1.44 -7.10
C ARG A 115 3.00 -0.38 -7.10
N ALA A 116 3.37 0.14 -5.93
CA ALA A 116 4.44 1.12 -5.80
C ALA A 116 5.80 0.56 -6.25
N ALA A 117 6.17 -0.65 -5.80
CA ALA A 117 7.41 -1.32 -6.18
C ALA A 117 7.49 -1.57 -7.69
N LEU A 118 6.39 -1.95 -8.33
CA LEU A 118 6.33 -2.17 -9.77
C LEU A 118 6.55 -0.86 -10.55
N VAL A 119 5.98 0.25 -10.10
CA VAL A 119 6.22 1.58 -10.69
C VAL A 119 7.69 1.97 -10.53
N GLU A 120 8.27 1.77 -9.35
CA GLU A 120 9.68 2.10 -9.08
C GLU A 120 10.65 1.26 -9.90
N GLU A 121 10.40 -0.04 -10.02
CA GLU A 121 11.20 -0.95 -10.83
C GLU A 121 11.10 -0.59 -12.33
N LYS A 122 9.90 -0.26 -12.83
CA LYS A 122 9.73 0.28 -14.19
C LYS A 122 10.55 1.55 -14.39
N LYS A 123 10.53 2.49 -13.45
CA LYS A 123 11.34 3.72 -13.49
C LYS A 123 12.85 3.42 -13.46
N LYS A 124 13.28 2.46 -12.63
CA LYS A 124 14.68 2.03 -12.53
C LYS A 124 15.18 1.44 -13.85
N ARG A 125 14.39 0.55 -14.48
CA ARG A 125 14.72 -0.04 -15.79
C ARG A 125 14.78 1.01 -16.89
N LYS A 126 13.87 2.00 -16.89
CA LYS A 126 13.92 3.13 -17.83
C LYS A 126 15.22 3.94 -17.68
N ARG A 127 15.68 4.20 -16.44
CA ARG A 127 16.91 4.98 -16.20
C ARG A 127 18.19 4.25 -16.61
N GLY A 128 18.23 2.93 -16.48
CA GLY A 128 19.40 2.13 -16.86
C GLY A 128 19.55 1.94 -18.37
N LYS A 129 18.50 2.20 -19.15
CA LYS A 129 18.53 2.06 -20.61
C LYS A 129 19.03 3.35 -21.23
N GLY A 130 20.18 3.30 -21.90
CA GLY A 130 20.70 4.44 -22.65
C GLY A 130 19.68 4.89 -23.71
N MET A 131 19.55 6.20 -23.91
CA MET A 131 18.61 6.77 -24.89
C MET A 131 18.98 6.42 -26.36
N GLY A 132 20.16 5.85 -26.62
CA GLY A 132 20.61 5.58 -27.99
C GLY A 132 20.96 6.85 -28.76
N LEU A 133 21.30 7.92 -28.03
CA LEU A 133 21.64 9.22 -28.61
C LEU A 133 23.04 9.21 -29.26
N PHE A 134 23.93 8.36 -28.74
CA PHE A 134 25.29 8.19 -29.23
C PHE A 134 25.32 7.46 -30.57
N ASP A 135 26.07 8.02 -31.50
CA ASP A 135 26.45 7.33 -32.72
C ASP A 135 27.53 6.29 -32.40
N LYS A 136 27.26 5.03 -32.74
CA LYS A 136 28.16 3.90 -32.48
C LYS A 136 29.16 3.70 -33.62
N GLU A 137 28.87 4.21 -34.81
CA GLU A 137 29.74 4.06 -35.97
C GLU A 137 30.96 4.97 -35.85
N ARG A 138 30.83 6.08 -35.13
CA ARG A 138 31.89 7.09 -34.95
C ARG A 138 32.01 7.52 -33.48
N PRO A 139 32.55 6.65 -32.60
CA PRO A 139 32.61 6.91 -31.17
C PRO A 139 33.65 7.97 -30.78
N GLY A 140 34.64 8.26 -31.63
CA GLY A 140 35.73 9.20 -31.37
C GLY A 140 35.50 10.63 -31.86
N GLU A 141 34.43 10.88 -32.61
CA GLU A 141 34.10 12.21 -33.13
C GLU A 141 33.27 13.02 -32.12
N ALA A 142 33.38 14.35 -32.18
CA ALA A 142 32.55 15.22 -31.37
C ALA A 142 31.08 15.10 -31.78
N GLN A 143 30.23 14.59 -30.88
CA GLN A 143 28.80 14.38 -31.15
C GLN A 143 27.96 15.52 -30.55
N PHE A 144 27.17 16.18 -31.39
CA PHE A 144 26.26 17.25 -30.95
C PHE A 144 24.87 16.70 -30.58
N PHE A 145 24.35 17.15 -29.44
CA PHE A 145 23.06 16.76 -28.90
C PHE A 145 22.11 17.96 -28.78
N SER A 146 21.48 18.33 -29.90
CA SER A 146 20.47 19.40 -29.89
C SER A 146 19.18 18.96 -29.16
N PRO A 147 18.43 19.90 -28.56
CA PRO A 147 17.13 19.61 -27.95
C PRO A 147 16.16 18.88 -28.90
N ALA A 148 16.15 19.25 -30.18
CA ALA A 148 15.33 18.61 -31.21
C ALA A 148 15.73 17.13 -31.43
N LYS A 149 17.02 16.84 -31.49
CA LYS A 149 17.52 15.45 -31.63
C LYS A 149 17.14 14.59 -30.43
N VAL A 150 17.24 15.14 -29.22
CA VAL A 150 16.81 14.46 -27.98
C VAL A 150 15.29 14.21 -27.99
N ALA A 151 14.49 15.19 -28.44
CA ALA A 151 13.04 15.05 -28.52
C ALA A 151 12.62 13.95 -29.51
N ALA A 152 13.22 13.91 -30.70
CA ALA A 152 12.94 12.88 -31.71
C ALA A 152 13.24 11.46 -31.18
N VAL A 153 14.35 11.29 -30.46
CA VAL A 153 14.71 10.00 -29.85
C VAL A 153 13.72 9.59 -28.75
N ARG A 154 13.22 10.55 -27.96
CA ARG A 154 12.17 10.29 -26.96
C ARG A 154 10.86 9.86 -27.62
N GLN A 155 10.42 10.55 -28.66
CA GLN A 155 9.21 10.22 -29.42
C GLN A 155 9.29 8.80 -30.00
N ARG A 156 10.38 8.46 -30.69
CA ARG A 156 10.60 7.11 -31.22
C ARG A 156 10.56 6.04 -30.12
N ALA A 157 11.14 6.32 -28.96
CA ALA A 157 11.13 5.39 -27.83
C ALA A 157 9.73 5.20 -27.20
N GLU A 158 8.86 6.22 -27.28
CA GLU A 158 7.47 6.16 -26.88
C GLU A 158 6.62 5.39 -27.89
N GLU A 159 6.79 5.64 -29.18
CA GLU A 159 6.15 4.90 -30.28
C GLU A 159 6.45 3.40 -30.20
N ILE A 160 7.71 3.02 -30.03
CA ILE A 160 8.12 1.61 -29.87
C ILE A 160 7.46 0.99 -28.62
N GLN A 161 7.28 1.75 -27.54
CA GLN A 161 6.60 1.27 -26.34
C GLN A 161 5.10 1.07 -26.57
N ILE A 162 4.45 1.99 -27.29
CA ILE A 162 3.02 1.92 -27.63
C ILE A 162 2.79 0.72 -28.55
N GLU A 163 3.60 0.56 -29.59
CA GLU A 163 3.50 -0.57 -30.52
C GLU A 163 3.71 -1.91 -29.82
N SER A 164 4.74 -2.02 -28.97
CA SER A 164 4.98 -3.23 -28.18
C SER A 164 3.81 -3.56 -27.24
N GLN A 165 3.15 -2.55 -26.66
CA GLN A 165 1.96 -2.75 -25.83
C GLN A 165 0.75 -3.21 -26.65
N LEU A 166 0.51 -2.60 -27.81
CA LEU A 166 -0.56 -2.99 -28.72
C LEU A 166 -0.38 -4.42 -29.24
N GLN A 167 0.85 -4.81 -29.57
CA GLN A 167 1.14 -6.19 -29.96
C GLN A 167 0.86 -7.18 -28.82
N LYS A 168 1.23 -6.84 -27.59
CA LYS A 168 0.92 -7.66 -26.41
C LYS A 168 -0.58 -7.78 -26.16
N SER A 169 -1.33 -6.68 -26.23
CA SER A 169 -2.78 -6.72 -26.04
C SER A 169 -3.47 -7.57 -27.10
N ARG A 170 -3.06 -7.44 -28.37
CA ARG A 170 -3.56 -8.30 -29.47
C ARG A 170 -3.28 -9.78 -29.23
N VAL A 171 -2.08 -10.13 -28.75
CA VAL A 171 -1.73 -11.53 -28.43
C VAL A 171 -2.57 -12.04 -27.25
N GLU A 172 -2.79 -11.23 -26.21
CA GLU A 172 -3.65 -11.60 -25.09
C GLU A 172 -5.11 -11.76 -25.50
N GLU A 173 -5.66 -10.84 -26.30
CA GLU A 173 -7.01 -10.91 -26.85
C GLU A 173 -7.22 -12.19 -27.66
N LYS A 174 -6.28 -12.53 -28.56
CA LYS A 174 -6.33 -13.79 -29.32
C LYS A 174 -6.32 -15.01 -28.40
N ARG A 175 -5.49 -15.00 -27.34
CA ARG A 175 -5.46 -16.10 -26.36
C ARG A 175 -6.79 -16.23 -25.60
N VAL A 176 -7.39 -15.12 -25.20
CA VAL A 176 -8.68 -15.10 -24.49
C VAL A 176 -9.81 -15.58 -25.40
N GLN A 177 -9.82 -15.16 -26.67
CA GLN A 177 -10.80 -15.62 -27.66
C GLN A 177 -10.70 -17.13 -27.87
N GLN A 178 -9.49 -17.65 -28.13
CA GLN A 178 -9.29 -19.10 -28.28
C GLN A 178 -9.69 -19.90 -27.04
N ALA A 179 -9.43 -19.36 -25.84
CA ALA A 179 -9.86 -20.01 -24.59
C ALA A 179 -11.40 -20.03 -24.46
N ARG A 180 -12.08 -18.94 -24.82
CA ARG A 180 -13.54 -18.85 -24.82
C ARG A 180 -14.17 -19.81 -25.83
N GLU A 181 -13.64 -19.88 -27.04
CA GLU A 181 -14.11 -20.82 -28.07
C GLU A 181 -13.95 -22.27 -27.62
N LYS A 182 -12.77 -22.63 -27.07
CA LYS A 182 -12.54 -23.97 -26.51
C LYS A 182 -13.50 -24.29 -25.35
N ALA A 183 -13.81 -23.32 -24.50
CA ALA A 183 -14.76 -23.51 -23.41
C ALA A 183 -16.20 -23.72 -23.92
N ARG A 184 -16.62 -22.94 -24.93
CA ARG A 184 -17.92 -23.10 -25.59
C ARG A 184 -18.05 -24.47 -26.26
N ALA A 185 -17.05 -24.87 -27.05
CA ALA A 185 -17.04 -26.17 -27.73
C ALA A 185 -17.07 -27.35 -26.73
N LYS A 186 -16.41 -27.22 -25.56
CA LYS A 186 -16.50 -28.23 -24.50
C LYS A 186 -17.89 -28.28 -23.86
N ALA A 187 -18.52 -27.14 -23.62
CA ALA A 187 -19.86 -27.08 -23.04
C ALA A 187 -20.93 -27.66 -23.99
N GLU A 188 -20.79 -27.42 -25.29
CA GLU A 188 -21.69 -27.95 -26.32
C GLU A 188 -21.57 -29.48 -26.43
N LYS A 189 -20.34 -30.01 -26.51
CA LYS A 189 -20.09 -31.47 -26.48
C LYS A 189 -20.55 -32.17 -25.20
N ALA A 190 -20.64 -31.45 -24.08
CA ALA A 190 -21.16 -31.99 -22.83
C ALA A 190 -22.69 -32.10 -22.86
N ARG A 191 -23.37 -31.17 -23.54
CA ARG A 191 -24.84 -31.17 -23.70
C ARG A 191 -25.33 -32.20 -24.71
N GLU A 192 -24.56 -32.51 -25.76
CA GLU A 192 -24.90 -33.56 -26.73
C GLU A 192 -24.71 -34.99 -26.18
N ARG A 193 -24.13 -35.14 -24.99
CA ARG A 193 -23.86 -36.43 -24.34
C ARG A 193 -24.85 -36.77 -23.21
N GLU A 194 -25.76 -35.85 -22.88
CA GLU A 194 -26.94 -36.10 -22.03
C GLU A 194 -28.14 -36.48 -22.91
#